data_AF-A0A372R9L3-F1
#
_entry.id   AF-A0A372R9L3-F1
#
_cell.length_a   1.000
_cell.length_b   1.000
_cell.length_c   1.000
_cell.angle_alpha   90.00
_cell.angle_beta   90.00
_cell.angle_gamma   90.00
#
_symmetry.space_group_name_H-M   'P 1'
#
loop_
_entity.id
_entity.type
_entity.pdbx_description
1 polymer ?
#
loop_
_entity_poly.entity_id
_entity_poly.type
_entity_poly.pdbx_seq_one_letter_code
_entity_poly.pdbx_strand_id
1 'polypeptide(L)'
;MEEIPTIEKRKYVAYDIFENWKCSFCEQYDESFDHVWICESREQEMNGIIHDVKIFFEETCNFLLIEAEKDPIVDDELINKMTFWDRAYSESKITFIDIIKGIISCELSAYTSLIFNNRSLQEKFLILLQNFIFEKSWGFWIDRCTRQKLKNED
;
A
#
# COMPACT_ATOMS: atom_id res chain seq x y z
N MET A 1 11.05 -13.64 7.65
CA MET A 1 11.95 -13.22 6.55
C MET A 1 11.08 -12.93 5.35
N GLU A 2 10.81 -11.65 5.12
CA GLU A 2 10.17 -11.18 3.90
C GLU A 2 11.25 -10.99 2.84
N GLU A 3 11.61 -12.05 2.11
CA GLU A 3 12.48 -11.92 0.94
C GLU A 3 11.65 -11.87 -0.33
N ILE A 4 11.26 -10.66 -0.75
CA ILE A 4 10.89 -10.48 -2.16
C ILE A 4 12.19 -10.56 -2.98
N PRO A 5 12.29 -11.44 -4.00
CA PRO A 5 13.51 -11.69 -4.73
C PRO A 5 13.78 -10.54 -5.70
N THR A 6 14.38 -9.42 -5.27
CA THR A 6 14.56 -8.30 -6.20
C THR A 6 15.94 -7.63 -6.16
N ILE A 7 16.49 -7.28 -5.01
CA ILE A 7 17.82 -6.61 -4.96
C ILE A 7 18.85 -7.47 -4.24
N GLU A 8 18.53 -8.05 -3.08
CA GLU A 8 19.49 -8.85 -2.31
C GLU A 8 19.94 -10.10 -3.08
N LYS A 9 19.02 -10.82 -3.71
CA LYS A 9 19.38 -11.93 -4.63
C LYS A 9 20.20 -11.46 -5.84
N ARG A 10 20.01 -10.23 -6.32
CA ARG A 10 20.80 -9.69 -7.44
C ARG A 10 22.19 -9.23 -7.00
N LYS A 11 22.34 -8.73 -5.77
CA LYS A 11 23.65 -8.48 -5.13
C LYS A 11 24.51 -9.75 -5.10
N TYR A 12 23.92 -10.93 -4.90
CA TYR A 12 24.68 -12.19 -4.96
C TYR A 12 25.16 -12.58 -6.36
N VAL A 13 24.43 -12.19 -7.41
CA VAL A 13 24.73 -12.59 -8.81
C VAL A 13 25.61 -11.56 -9.52
N ALA A 14 25.51 -10.29 -9.15
CA ALA A 14 26.20 -9.18 -9.80
C ALA A 14 26.60 -8.11 -8.77
N TYR A 15 27.37 -8.53 -7.76
CA TYR A 15 27.76 -7.71 -6.61
C TYR A 15 28.25 -6.32 -7.00
N ASP A 16 29.19 -6.22 -7.95
CA ASP A 16 29.80 -4.96 -8.38
C ASP A 16 28.78 -3.93 -8.93
N ILE A 17 27.64 -4.40 -9.46
CA ILE A 17 26.57 -3.54 -10.00
C ILE A 17 25.61 -3.08 -8.89
N PHE A 18 25.43 -3.91 -7.86
CA PHE A 18 24.39 -3.70 -6.84
C PHE A 18 24.93 -3.36 -5.44
N GLU A 19 26.25 -3.38 -5.21
CA GLU A 19 26.90 -3.14 -3.90
C GLU A 19 26.47 -1.80 -3.29
N ASN A 20 26.29 -0.77 -4.11
CA ASN A 20 25.89 0.59 -3.69
C ASN A 20 24.56 1.05 -4.31
N TRP A 21 23.61 0.13 -4.47
CA TRP A 21 22.34 0.43 -5.12
C TRP A 21 21.48 1.41 -4.30
N LYS A 22 21.57 2.69 -4.66
CA LYS A 22 20.80 3.79 -4.06
C LYS A 22 19.43 3.91 -4.69
N CYS A 23 18.45 4.35 -3.89
CA CYS A 23 17.12 4.70 -4.37
C CYS A 23 17.21 5.66 -5.58
N SER A 24 16.47 5.36 -6.65
CA SER A 24 16.45 6.17 -7.88
C SER A 24 15.78 7.54 -7.74
N PHE A 25 15.19 7.84 -6.58
CA PHE A 25 14.52 9.11 -6.30
C PHE A 25 15.32 10.01 -5.38
N CYS A 26 15.74 9.51 -4.21
CA CYS A 26 16.47 10.35 -3.25
C CYS A 26 18.00 10.29 -3.45
N GLU A 27 18.52 9.20 -4.02
CA GLU A 27 19.95 8.91 -4.19
C GLU A 27 20.81 8.93 -2.91
N GLN A 28 20.18 9.14 -1.75
CA GLN A 28 20.85 9.26 -0.46
C GLN A 28 20.95 7.91 0.24
N TYR A 29 19.85 7.16 0.24
CA TYR A 29 19.73 5.91 0.98
C TYR A 29 19.78 4.70 0.04
N ASP A 30 20.21 3.57 0.60
CA ASP A 30 20.15 2.29 -0.09
C ASP A 30 18.69 1.94 -0.37
N GLU A 31 18.43 1.42 -1.56
CA GLU A 31 17.08 1.02 -1.91
C GLU A 31 16.73 -0.32 -1.27
N SER A 32 15.75 -0.31 -0.39
CA SER A 32 15.05 -1.49 0.12
C SER A 32 13.60 -1.49 -0.35
N PHE A 33 12.87 -2.59 -0.15
CA PHE A 33 11.42 -2.61 -0.40
C PHE A 33 10.73 -1.48 0.38
N ASP A 34 10.94 -1.42 1.69
CA ASP A 34 10.28 -0.41 2.53
C ASP A 34 10.69 1.01 2.12
N HIS A 35 11.98 1.24 1.85
CA HIS A 35 12.47 2.57 1.45
C HIS A 35 11.77 3.08 0.18
N VAL A 36 11.46 2.23 -0.81
CA VAL A 36 10.72 2.65 -2.01
C VAL A 36 9.39 3.31 -1.65
N TRP A 37 8.70 2.80 -0.63
CA TRP A 37 7.38 3.28 -0.20
C TRP A 37 7.46 4.43 0.81
N ILE A 38 8.51 4.49 1.64
CA ILE A 38 8.70 5.56 2.64
C ILE A 38 9.62 6.71 2.18
N CYS A 39 10.17 6.64 0.97
CA CYS A 39 11.10 7.64 0.44
C CYS A 39 10.50 9.06 0.52
N GLU A 40 11.19 9.96 1.23
CA GLU A 40 10.72 11.35 1.42
C GLU A 40 10.55 12.08 0.08
N SER A 41 11.40 11.79 -0.91
CA SER A 41 11.29 12.36 -2.27
C SER A 41 9.99 11.97 -3.00
N ARG A 42 9.25 10.98 -2.49
CA ARG A 42 7.95 10.53 -3.01
C ARG A 42 6.82 10.62 -1.99
N GLU A 43 7.03 11.36 -0.90
CA GLU A 43 6.05 11.48 0.18
C GLU A 43 4.68 11.98 -0.32
N GLN A 44 4.66 13.01 -1.16
CA GLN A 44 3.41 13.57 -1.67
C GLN A 44 2.62 12.57 -2.51
N GLU A 45 3.32 11.79 -3.34
CA GLU A 45 2.70 10.76 -4.18
C GLU A 45 2.12 9.63 -3.32
N MET A 46 2.87 9.16 -2.31
CA MET A 46 2.42 8.14 -1.38
C MET A 46 1.21 8.60 -0.56
N ASN A 47 1.27 9.83 -0.04
CA ASN A 47 0.15 10.43 0.70
C ASN A 47 -1.08 10.60 -0.19
N GLY A 48 -0.88 10.90 -1.48
CA GLY A 48 -1.95 10.90 -2.49
C GLY A 48 -2.58 9.52 -2.66
N ILE A 49 -1.79 8.45 -2.74
CA ILE A 49 -2.30 7.07 -2.81
C ILE A 49 -3.11 6.73 -1.56
N ILE A 50 -2.59 7.02 -0.36
CA ILE A 50 -3.30 6.77 0.90
C ILE A 50 -4.63 7.54 0.93
N HIS A 51 -4.64 8.79 0.50
CA HIS A 51 -5.84 9.62 0.41
C HIS A 51 -6.87 9.03 -0.56
N ASP A 52 -6.45 8.65 -1.77
CA ASP A 52 -7.32 8.00 -2.76
C ASP A 52 -7.92 6.69 -2.23
N VAL A 53 -7.13 5.90 -1.49
CA VAL A 53 -7.61 4.64 -0.90
C VAL A 53 -8.60 4.90 0.23
N LYS A 54 -8.42 5.95 1.03
CA LYS A 54 -9.41 6.36 2.03
C LYS A 54 -10.75 6.73 1.40
N ILE A 55 -10.72 7.54 0.34
CA ILE A 55 -11.93 7.91 -0.42
C ILE A 55 -12.60 6.65 -0.99
N PHE A 56 -11.82 5.80 -1.66
CA PHE A 56 -12.33 4.56 -2.22
C PHE A 56 -12.98 3.66 -1.17
N PHE A 57 -12.38 3.55 0.02
CA PHE A 57 -12.90 2.76 1.13
C PHE A 57 -14.29 3.26 1.52
N GLU A 58 -14.42 4.56 1.79
CA GLU A 58 -15.69 5.19 2.19
C GLU A 58 -16.76 5.01 1.12
N GLU A 59 -16.46 5.46 -0.11
CA GLU A 59 -17.41 5.44 -1.21
C GLU A 59 -17.88 4.03 -1.53
N THR A 60 -16.96 3.06 -1.57
CA THR A 60 -17.30 1.66 -1.89
C THR A 60 -18.07 1.00 -0.75
N CYS A 61 -17.74 1.26 0.52
CA CYS A 61 -18.52 0.75 1.64
C CYS A 61 -19.96 1.27 1.59
N ASN A 62 -20.13 2.58 1.48
CA ASN A 62 -21.45 3.20 1.45
C ASN A 62 -22.25 2.77 0.22
N PHE A 63 -21.62 2.67 -0.95
CA PHE A 63 -22.24 2.12 -2.15
C PHE A 63 -22.77 0.69 -1.93
N LEU A 64 -21.93 -0.21 -1.39
CA LEU A 64 -22.32 -1.60 -1.14
C LEU A 64 -23.41 -1.74 -0.07
N LEU A 65 -23.44 -0.83 0.91
CA LEU A 65 -24.52 -0.77 1.90
C LEU A 65 -25.84 -0.36 1.25
N ILE A 66 -25.82 0.68 0.42
CA ILE A 66 -27.00 1.15 -0.32
C ILE A 66 -27.53 0.06 -1.27
N GLU A 67 -26.64 -0.63 -2.01
CA GLU A 67 -27.02 -1.78 -2.84
C GLU A 67 -27.71 -2.89 -2.03
N ALA A 68 -27.39 -3.01 -0.75
CA ALA A 68 -27.96 -3.98 0.17
C ALA A 68 -29.15 -3.43 0.99
N GLU A 69 -29.73 -2.29 0.57
CA GLU A 69 -30.85 -1.61 1.24
C GLU A 69 -30.54 -1.22 2.70
N LYS A 70 -29.29 -0.84 2.98
CA LYS A 70 -28.83 -0.34 4.29
C LYS A 70 -28.42 1.13 4.21
N ASP A 71 -28.49 1.81 5.34
CA ASP A 71 -28.02 3.19 5.46
C ASP A 71 -26.49 3.27 5.27
N PRO A 72 -25.98 4.31 4.59
CA PRO A 72 -24.55 4.60 4.57
C PRO A 72 -24.11 5.08 5.96
N ILE A 73 -23.04 4.49 6.49
CA ILE A 73 -22.56 4.75 7.85
C ILE A 73 -21.06 5.02 7.93
N VAL A 74 -20.34 4.91 6.82
CA VAL A 74 -18.90 5.16 6.77
C VAL A 74 -18.69 6.63 6.43
N ASP A 75 -17.86 7.31 7.22
CA ASP A 75 -17.50 8.72 7.03
C ASP A 75 -16.01 8.94 7.32
N ASP A 76 -15.53 10.15 7.03
CA ASP A 76 -14.18 10.59 7.33
C ASP A 76 -13.78 10.35 8.80
N GLU A 77 -14.71 10.50 9.75
CA GLU A 77 -14.40 10.29 11.17
C GLU A 77 -14.07 8.82 11.46
N LEU A 78 -14.86 7.89 10.91
CA LEU A 78 -14.59 6.46 11.03
C LEU A 78 -13.30 6.06 10.31
N ILE A 79 -13.08 6.56 9.09
CA ILE A 79 -11.87 6.28 8.31
C ILE A 79 -10.63 6.74 9.06
N ASN A 80 -10.63 7.94 9.62
CA ASN A 80 -9.47 8.50 10.31
C ASN A 80 -9.17 7.86 11.67
N LYS A 81 -10.09 7.05 12.23
CA LYS A 81 -9.83 6.24 13.43
C LYS A 81 -9.00 4.99 13.16
N MET A 82 -8.94 4.50 11.92
CA MET A 82 -8.18 3.30 11.58
C MET A 82 -6.68 3.59 11.64
N THR A 83 -5.89 2.70 12.25
CA THR A 83 -4.49 2.97 12.57
C THR A 83 -3.50 2.55 11.48
N PHE A 84 -3.94 1.73 10.53
CA PHE A 84 -3.09 1.17 9.47
C PHE A 84 -2.82 2.12 8.30
N TRP A 85 -3.20 3.41 8.39
CA TRP A 85 -2.87 4.40 7.35
C TRP A 85 -1.42 4.90 7.41
N ASP A 86 -0.72 4.63 8.52
CA ASP A 86 0.67 5.04 8.68
C ASP A 86 1.57 4.34 7.65
N ARG A 87 2.48 5.09 7.05
CA ARG A 87 3.49 4.57 6.12
C ARG A 87 4.75 4.06 6.82
N ALA A 88 5.01 4.52 8.03
CA ALA A 88 6.27 4.23 8.71
C ALA A 88 6.27 2.77 9.18
N TYR A 89 7.34 2.04 8.84
CA TYR A 89 7.53 0.67 9.29
C TYR A 89 7.37 0.54 10.81
N SER A 90 6.66 -0.51 11.24
CA SER A 90 6.48 -0.84 12.64
C SER A 90 6.56 -2.35 12.83
N GLU A 91 7.38 -2.81 13.77
CA GLU A 91 7.44 -4.24 14.13
C GLU A 91 6.20 -4.72 14.88
N SER A 92 5.41 -3.79 15.42
CA SER A 92 4.31 -4.07 16.36
C SER A 92 2.93 -3.70 15.84
N LYS A 93 2.87 -3.01 14.70
CA LYS A 93 1.62 -2.51 14.13
C LYS A 93 1.58 -2.78 12.64
N ILE A 94 0.39 -3.09 12.15
CA ILE A 94 0.14 -3.13 10.71
C ILE A 94 0.11 -1.71 10.17
N THR A 95 0.82 -1.50 9.07
CA THR A 95 0.98 -0.24 8.38
C THR A 95 0.34 -0.30 7.00
N PHE A 96 0.27 0.83 6.31
CA PHE A 96 -0.27 0.86 4.95
C PHE A 96 0.60 0.03 3.98
N ILE A 97 1.91 -0.04 4.23
CA ILE A 97 2.84 -0.86 3.44
C ILE A 97 2.49 -2.35 3.55
N ASP A 98 2.06 -2.81 4.71
CA ASP A 98 1.63 -4.20 4.90
C ASP A 98 0.34 -4.50 4.11
N ILE A 99 -0.55 -3.52 3.98
CA ILE A 99 -1.73 -3.64 3.13
C ILE A 99 -1.34 -3.70 1.65
N ILE A 100 -0.34 -2.92 1.21
CA ILE A 100 0.25 -3.02 -0.13
C ILE A 100 0.80 -4.43 -0.38
N LYS A 101 1.38 -5.08 0.63
CA LYS A 101 1.83 -6.49 0.55
C LYS A 101 0.66 -7.50 0.50
N GLY A 102 -0.58 -7.04 0.62
CA GLY A 102 -1.78 -7.88 0.62
C GLY A 102 -2.17 -8.42 2.00
N ILE A 103 -1.57 -7.90 3.09
CA ILE A 103 -1.92 -8.33 4.45
C ILE A 103 -3.24 -7.67 4.86
N ILE A 104 -4.24 -8.49 5.17
CA ILE A 104 -5.49 -8.03 5.80
C ILE A 104 -5.29 -8.06 7.31
N SER A 105 -5.27 -6.89 7.95
CA SER A 105 -5.14 -6.80 9.41
C SER A 105 -6.41 -7.28 10.12
N CYS A 106 -6.26 -7.76 11.37
CA CYS A 106 -7.40 -8.04 12.22
C CYS A 106 -8.26 -6.79 12.46
N GLU A 107 -7.65 -5.61 12.51
CA GLU A 107 -8.34 -4.32 12.60
C GLU A 107 -9.23 -4.07 11.38
N LEU A 108 -8.69 -4.19 10.16
CA LEU A 108 -9.43 -4.03 8.91
C LEU A 108 -10.57 -5.04 8.81
N SER A 109 -10.31 -6.30 9.18
CA SER A 109 -11.34 -7.34 9.22
C SER A 109 -12.44 -6.99 10.23
N ALA A 110 -12.10 -6.51 11.43
CA ALA A 110 -13.08 -6.13 12.44
C ALA A 110 -13.95 -4.95 11.99
N TYR A 111 -13.35 -3.88 11.45
CA TYR A 111 -14.10 -2.74 10.93
C TYR A 111 -15.06 -3.15 9.82
N THR A 112 -14.58 -3.91 8.83
CA THR A 112 -15.42 -4.34 7.70
C THR A 112 -16.51 -5.31 8.13
N SER A 113 -16.26 -6.18 9.11
CA SER A 113 -17.30 -7.04 9.69
C SER A 113 -18.39 -6.23 10.39
N LEU A 114 -18.02 -5.17 11.14
CA LEU A 114 -18.98 -4.28 11.80
C LEU A 114 -19.82 -3.49 10.79
N ILE A 115 -19.19 -2.97 9.73
CA ILE A 115 -19.85 -2.19 8.68
C ILE A 115 -20.90 -3.04 7.96
N PHE A 116 -20.51 -4.21 7.44
CA PHE A 116 -21.39 -4.96 6.56
C PHE A 116 -22.35 -5.89 7.31
N ASN A 117 -21.95 -6.47 8.44
CA ASN A 117 -22.65 -7.55 9.13
C ASN A 117 -23.16 -8.66 8.16
N ASN A 118 -22.42 -8.86 7.07
CA ASN A 118 -22.71 -9.79 5.99
C ASN A 118 -21.37 -10.21 5.37
N ARG A 119 -21.07 -11.50 5.46
CA ARG A 119 -19.79 -12.05 5.02
C ARG A 119 -19.55 -11.88 3.52
N SER A 120 -20.58 -12.03 2.69
CA SER A 120 -20.44 -11.91 1.24
C SER A 120 -20.15 -10.47 0.80
N LEU A 121 -20.81 -9.48 1.42
CA LEU A 121 -20.51 -8.07 1.18
C LEU A 121 -19.12 -7.68 1.68
N GLN A 122 -18.73 -8.19 2.85
CA GLN A 122 -17.38 -8.00 3.39
C GLN A 122 -16.32 -8.57 2.44
N GLU A 123 -16.47 -9.81 1.96
CA GLU A 123 -15.54 -10.43 1.02
C GLU A 123 -15.49 -9.66 -0.31
N LYS A 124 -16.65 -9.25 -0.85
CA LYS A 124 -16.74 -8.40 -2.06
C LYS A 124 -15.95 -7.10 -1.87
N PHE A 125 -16.15 -6.40 -0.75
CA PHE A 125 -15.44 -5.17 -0.43
C PHE A 125 -13.93 -5.38 -0.32
N LEU A 126 -13.48 -6.40 0.43
CA LEU A 126 -12.05 -6.66 0.63
C LEU A 126 -11.33 -6.97 -0.70
N ILE A 127 -11.98 -7.69 -1.62
CA ILE A 127 -11.45 -7.95 -2.96
C ILE A 127 -11.34 -6.63 -3.75
N LEU A 128 -12.38 -5.80 -3.74
CA LEU A 128 -12.38 -4.51 -4.42
C LEU A 128 -11.28 -3.58 -3.88
N LEU A 129 -11.13 -3.52 -2.55
CA LEU A 129 -10.10 -2.73 -1.88
C LEU A 129 -8.70 -3.20 -2.27
N GLN A 130 -8.43 -4.51 -2.24
CA GLN A 130 -7.12 -5.04 -2.62
C GLN A 130 -6.78 -4.74 -4.08
N ASN A 131 -7.74 -4.90 -5.00
CA ASN A 131 -7.53 -4.59 -6.41
C ASN A 131 -7.22 -3.11 -6.60
N PHE A 132 -7.95 -2.21 -5.94
CA PHE A 132 -7.71 -0.77 -6.03
C PHE A 132 -6.33 -0.39 -5.49
N ILE A 133 -5.95 -0.92 -4.32
CA ILE A 133 -4.62 -0.69 -3.73
C ILE A 133 -3.52 -1.23 -4.65
N PHE A 134 -3.72 -2.41 -5.24
CA PHE A 134 -2.78 -2.99 -6.19
C PHE A 134 -2.59 -2.08 -7.40
N GLU A 135 -3.68 -1.59 -8.02
CA GLU A 135 -3.59 -0.70 -9.18
C GLU A 135 -2.82 0.59 -8.88
N LYS A 136 -3.12 1.24 -7.74
CA LYS A 136 -2.40 2.46 -7.30
C LYS A 136 -0.93 2.19 -7.01
N SER A 137 -0.65 1.10 -6.29
CA SER A 137 0.71 0.70 -5.91
C SER A 137 1.53 0.24 -7.13
N TRP A 138 0.88 -0.34 -8.12
CA TRP A 138 1.52 -0.79 -9.36
C TRP A 138 2.05 0.39 -10.17
N GLY A 139 1.25 1.45 -10.34
CA GLY A 139 1.69 2.69 -10.98
C GLY A 139 2.93 3.28 -10.29
N PHE A 140 2.86 3.38 -8.96
CA PHE A 140 3.97 3.86 -8.13
C PHE A 140 5.25 3.02 -8.30
N TRP A 141 5.11 1.70 -8.39
CA TRP A 141 6.23 0.77 -8.58
C TRP A 141 6.82 0.83 -9.99
N ILE A 142 5.99 0.94 -11.03
CA ILE A 142 6.43 1.04 -12.42
C ILE A 142 7.22 2.32 -12.67
N ASP A 143 6.82 3.45 -12.10
CA ASP A 143 7.58 4.69 -12.18
C ASP A 143 9.00 4.50 -11.62
N ARG A 144 9.11 3.87 -10.45
CA ARG A 144 10.39 3.48 -9.85
C ARG A 144 11.22 2.59 -10.76
N CYS A 145 10.62 1.58 -11.41
CA CYS A 145 11.33 0.73 -12.36
C CYS A 145 11.83 1.50 -13.58
N THR A 146 11.05 2.45 -14.07
CA THR A 146 11.39 3.28 -15.23
C THR A 146 12.57 4.19 -14.91
N ARG A 147 12.50 4.90 -13.78
CA ARG A 147 13.56 5.80 -13.31
C ARG A 147 14.88 5.08 -13.06
N GLN A 148 14.81 3.86 -12.54
CA GLN A 148 15.98 3.03 -12.32
C GLN A 148 16.65 2.55 -13.62
N LYS A 149 15.88 2.30 -14.68
CA LYS A 149 16.45 1.96 -16.00
C LYS A 149 17.24 3.12 -16.57
N LEU A 150 16.65 4.33 -16.53
CA LEU A 150 17.30 5.55 -17.02
C LEU A 150 18.64 5.80 -16.30
N LYS A 151 18.66 5.64 -14.98
CA LYS A 151 19.89 5.77 -14.16
C LYS A 151 21.00 4.80 -14.56
N ASN A 152 20.67 3.63 -15.11
CA ASN A 152 21.65 2.61 -15.50
C ASN A 152 22.14 2.77 -16.94
N GLU A 153 21.56 3.68 -17.73
CA GLU A 153 21.94 3.98 -19.11
C GLU A 153 22.88 5.20 -19.21
N ASP A 154 23.03 5.97 -18.12
CA ASP A 154 23.99 7.08 -17.94
C ASP A 154 25.34 6.61 -17.36
#